data_AF-A0A177G438-F1
#
_entry.id   AF-A0A177G438-F1
#
_cell.length_a   1.000
_cell.length_b   1.000
_cell.length_c   1.000
_cell.angle_alpha   90.00
_cell.angle_beta   90.00
_cell.angle_gamma   90.00
#
_symmetry.space_group_name_H-M   'P 1'
#
loop_
_entity.id
_entity.type
_entity.pdbx_description
1 polymer ?
#
loop_
_entity_poly.entity_id
_entity_poly.type
_entity_poly.pdbx_seq_one_letter_code
_entity_poly.pdbx_strand_id
1 'polypeptide(L)'
;MLAVNAIIGDTPAEAQYAATSLEQHFVALRRGRPTQFSAPRAVSWSEQEQALIDRTLRYTFTGTADVVAAGISSFIKQHQPDELMIGAPLFSQAARRATLTGIAQKLIDHQSVEVS
;
A
#
# COMPACT_ATOMS: atom_id res chain seq x y z
N MET A 1 10.64 -12.29 -8.88
CA MET A 1 9.70 -11.99 -7.77
C MET A 1 9.93 -10.57 -7.25
N LEU A 2 8.90 -9.73 -7.23
CA LEU A 2 8.91 -8.38 -6.65
C LEU A 2 7.80 -8.25 -5.60
N ALA A 3 7.94 -7.29 -4.68
CA ALA A 3 6.95 -7.04 -3.63
C ALA A 3 6.56 -5.55 -3.58
N VAL A 4 5.27 -5.30 -3.37
CA VAL A 4 4.72 -3.95 -3.22
C VAL A 4 3.71 -3.94 -2.07
N ASN A 5 3.50 -2.77 -1.47
CA ASN A 5 2.40 -2.59 -0.54
C ASN A 5 1.19 -2.00 -1.28
N ALA A 6 0.00 -2.31 -0.80
CA ALA A 6 -1.23 -1.74 -1.28
C ALA A 6 -2.17 -1.42 -0.12
N ILE A 7 -2.83 -0.27 -0.20
CA ILE A 7 -3.75 0.24 0.81
C ILE A 7 -4.93 0.91 0.10
N ILE A 8 -6.12 0.32 0.24
CA ILE A 8 -7.35 0.84 -0.33
C ILE A 8 -8.20 1.51 0.75
N GLY A 9 -8.73 2.69 0.43
CA GLY A 9 -9.82 3.35 1.15
C GLY A 9 -10.96 3.72 0.18
N ASP A 10 -12.14 4.03 0.73
CA ASP A 10 -13.28 4.49 -0.09
C ASP A 10 -12.98 5.86 -0.70
N THR A 11 -12.17 6.66 0.00
CA THR A 11 -11.61 7.92 -0.47
C THR A 11 -10.07 7.94 -0.41
N PRO A 12 -9.40 8.81 -1.20
CA PRO A 12 -7.96 9.00 -1.07
C PRO A 12 -7.51 9.41 0.34
N ALA A 13 -8.32 10.23 1.03
CA ALA A 13 -8.01 10.70 2.37
C ALA A 13 -8.04 9.56 3.40
N GLU A 14 -9.02 8.66 3.32
CA GLU A 14 -9.09 7.49 4.20
C GLU A 14 -7.95 6.51 3.94
N ALA A 15 -7.60 6.30 2.67
CA ALA A 15 -6.46 5.46 2.31
C ALA A 15 -5.15 6.02 2.89
N GLN A 16 -4.93 7.33 2.77
CA GLN A 16 -3.77 8.02 3.34
C GLN A 16 -3.76 7.95 4.88
N TYR A 17 -4.92 8.16 5.51
CA TYR A 17 -5.05 8.01 6.97
C TYR A 17 -4.69 6.58 7.40
N ALA A 18 -5.18 5.57 6.69
CA ALA A 18 -4.87 4.17 6.97
C ALA A 18 -3.38 3.84 6.77
N ALA A 19 -2.72 4.45 5.78
CA ALA A 19 -1.29 4.29 5.52
C ALA A 19 -0.39 4.76 6.67
N THR A 20 -0.87 5.68 7.52
CA THR A 20 -0.13 6.11 8.72
C THR A 20 0.18 4.96 9.69
N SER A 21 -0.57 3.84 9.66
CA SER A 21 -0.21 2.64 10.42
C SER A 21 1.14 2.06 10.00
N LEU A 22 1.40 1.98 8.69
CA LEU A 22 2.66 1.50 8.13
C LEU A 22 3.80 2.50 8.42
N GLU A 23 3.55 3.80 8.24
CA GLU A 23 4.54 4.84 8.54
C GLU A 23 4.97 4.80 10.01
N GLN A 24 4.01 4.72 10.93
CA GLN A 24 4.29 4.60 12.37
C GLN A 24 5.15 3.38 12.67
N HIS A 25 4.81 2.22 12.11
CA HIS A 25 5.58 0.99 12.27
C HIS A 25 7.01 1.16 11.73
N PHE A 26 7.15 1.75 10.55
CA PHE A 26 8.44 1.91 9.90
C PHE A 26 9.35 2.91 10.64
N VAL A 27 8.79 4.03 11.10
CA VAL A 27 9.53 5.00 11.93
C VAL A 27 9.93 4.37 13.26
N ALA A 28 9.03 3.63 13.92
CA ALA A 28 9.35 2.93 15.16
C ALA A 28 10.48 1.91 14.97
N LEU A 29 10.44 1.14 13.88
CA LEU A 29 11.52 0.23 13.47
C LEU A 29 12.84 0.97 13.28
N ARG A 30 12.83 2.11 12.56
CA ARG A 30 14.04 2.91 12.35
C ARG A 30 14.62 3.48 13.64
N ARG A 31 13.75 3.80 14.61
CA ARG A 31 14.13 4.26 15.96
C ARG A 31 14.57 3.12 16.90
N GLY A 32 14.71 1.89 16.41
CA GLY A 32 15.13 0.73 17.21
C GLY A 32 14.06 0.24 18.18
N ARG A 33 12.79 0.54 17.91
CA ARG A 33 11.64 0.16 18.74
C ARG A 33 10.60 -0.55 17.87
N PRO A 34 10.85 -1.79 17.42
CA PRO A 34 9.89 -2.50 16.58
C PRO A 34 8.57 -2.68 17.32
N THR A 35 7.47 -2.31 16.67
CA THR A 35 6.11 -2.45 17.22
C THR A 35 5.25 -3.27 16.27
N GLN A 36 4.10 -3.73 16.74
CA GLN A 36 3.03 -4.13 15.82
C GLN A 36 2.52 -2.90 15.04
N PHE A 37 1.73 -3.12 13.98
CA PHE A 37 1.03 -2.03 13.32
C PHE A 37 0.07 -1.38 14.31
N SER A 38 0.31 -0.12 14.64
CA SER A 38 -0.56 0.66 15.53
C SER A 38 -1.77 1.19 14.76
N ALA A 39 -2.83 1.55 15.49
CA ALA A 39 -3.98 2.23 14.92
C ALA A 39 -3.54 3.48 14.12
N PRO A 40 -4.18 3.77 12.98
CA PRO A 40 -3.87 4.96 12.20
C PRO A 40 -4.18 6.21 13.04
N ARG A 41 -3.37 7.25 12.86
CA ARG A 41 -3.54 8.55 13.52
C ARG A 41 -2.98 9.65 12.65
N ALA A 42 -3.41 10.89 12.88
CA ALA A 42 -2.73 12.03 12.31
C ALA A 42 -1.26 12.06 12.78
N VAL A 43 -0.35 12.10 11.82
CA VAL A 43 1.10 12.15 12.03
C VAL A 43 1.66 13.35 11.29
N SER A 44 2.62 14.01 11.92
CA SER A 44 3.47 15.01 11.28
C SER A 44 4.90 14.60 11.58
N TRP A 45 5.57 14.05 10.58
CA TRP A 45 6.94 13.56 10.71
C TRP A 45 7.94 14.72 10.58
N SER A 46 9.11 14.56 11.19
CA SER A 46 10.21 15.48 10.87
C SER A 46 10.57 15.34 9.38
N GLU A 47 11.16 16.38 8.78
CA GLU A 47 11.56 16.36 7.37
C GLU A 47 12.44 15.13 7.04
N GLN A 48 13.36 14.79 7.94
CA GLN A 48 14.24 13.63 7.79
C GLN A 48 13.47 12.30 7.81
N GLU A 49 12.45 12.20 8.66
CA GLU A 49 11.60 11.00 8.74
C GLU A 49 10.67 10.91 7.54
N GLN A 50 10.13 12.03 7.06
CA GLN A 50 9.32 12.06 5.85
C GLN A 50 10.14 11.63 4.63
N ALA A 51 11.34 12.18 4.45
CA ALA A 51 12.23 11.79 3.35
C ALA A 51 12.61 10.30 3.39
N LEU A 52 12.77 9.75 4.60
CA LEU A 52 13.01 8.33 4.78
C LEU A 52 11.77 7.49 4.40
N ILE A 53 10.58 7.89 4.86
CA ILE A 53 9.30 7.27 4.52
C ILE A 53 9.11 7.25 3.00
N ASP A 54 9.23 8.40 2.35
CA ASP A 54 9.01 8.56 0.91
C ASP A 54 9.96 7.68 0.10
N ARG A 55 11.22 7.55 0.55
CA ARG A 55 12.21 6.70 -0.10
C ARG A 55 11.91 5.22 0.11
N THR A 56 11.68 4.78 1.34
CA THR A 56 11.56 3.35 1.64
C THR A 56 10.20 2.79 1.26
N LEU A 57 9.14 3.58 1.45
CA LEU A 57 7.76 3.17 1.18
C LEU A 57 7.29 3.59 -0.22
N ARG A 58 8.21 4.02 -1.10
CA ARG A 58 7.97 4.39 -2.51
C ARG A 58 7.01 3.47 -3.27
N TYR A 59 7.11 2.16 -3.04
CA TYR A 59 6.25 1.17 -3.70
C TYR A 59 5.08 0.74 -2.80
N THR A 60 4.46 1.73 -2.15
CA THR A 60 3.19 1.60 -1.43
C THR A 60 2.12 2.32 -2.22
N PHE A 61 1.28 1.56 -2.91
CA PHE A 61 0.15 2.10 -3.65
C PHE A 61 -1.01 2.37 -2.69
N THR A 62 -1.36 3.64 -2.54
CA THR A 62 -2.39 4.10 -1.60
C THR A 62 -3.44 4.92 -2.35
N GLY A 63 -4.72 4.61 -2.16
CA GLY A 63 -5.81 5.35 -2.80
C GLY A 63 -7.11 4.58 -2.85
N THR A 64 -7.99 4.94 -3.80
CA THR A 64 -9.15 4.11 -4.14
C THR A 64 -8.73 2.83 -4.84
N ALA A 65 -9.63 1.85 -4.92
CA ALA A 65 -9.34 0.57 -5.58
C ALA A 65 -8.85 0.74 -7.03
N ASP A 66 -9.44 1.65 -7.79
CA ASP A 66 -9.05 1.93 -9.17
C ASP A 66 -7.65 2.54 -9.27
N VAL A 67 -7.33 3.50 -8.40
CA VAL A 67 -6.02 4.15 -8.37
C VAL A 67 -4.92 3.16 -8.01
N VAL A 68 -5.18 2.32 -7.00
CA VAL A 68 -4.23 1.29 -6.57
C VAL A 68 -4.01 0.25 -7.67
N ALA A 69 -5.09 -0.23 -8.32
CA ALA A 69 -4.99 -1.21 -9.41
C ALA A 69 -4.26 -0.67 -10.64
N ALA A 70 -4.49 0.61 -11.00
CA ALA A 70 -3.78 1.27 -12.08
C ALA A 70 -2.28 1.41 -11.77
N GLY A 71 -1.93 1.80 -10.53
CA GLY A 71 -0.55 1.90 -10.06
C GLY A 71 0.18 0.56 -10.12
N ILE A 72 -0.45 -0.51 -9.62
CA ILE A 72 0.10 -1.87 -9.67
C ILE A 72 0.25 -2.35 -11.12
N SER A 73 -0.76 -2.13 -11.97
CA SER A 73 -0.69 -2.49 -13.40
C SER A 73 0.47 -1.78 -14.11
N SER A 74 0.69 -0.50 -13.82
CA SER A 74 1.83 0.26 -14.35
C SER A 74 3.17 -0.31 -13.88
N PHE A 75 3.28 -0.65 -12.59
CA PHE A 75 4.47 -1.29 -12.03
C PHE A 75 4.78 -2.65 -12.68
N ILE A 76 3.74 -3.48 -12.89
CA ILE A 76 3.88 -4.77 -13.59
C ILE A 76 4.35 -4.54 -15.02
N LYS A 77 3.73 -3.61 -15.77
CA LYS A 77 4.13 -3.29 -17.15
C LYS A 77 5.58 -2.81 -17.24
N GLN A 78 6.03 -2.02 -16.28
CA GLN A 78 7.39 -1.48 -16.24
C GLN A 78 8.45 -2.52 -15.88
N HIS A 79 8.18 -3.37 -14.88
CA HIS A 79 9.19 -4.24 -14.29
C HIS A 79 9.06 -5.71 -14.70
N GLN A 80 7.95 -6.08 -15.34
CA GLN A 80 7.66 -7.43 -15.85
C GLN A 80 8.01 -8.56 -14.85
N PRO A 81 7.57 -8.49 -13.58
CA PRO A 81 7.89 -9.55 -12.63
C PRO A 81 7.12 -10.84 -12.97
N ASP A 82 7.80 -11.99 -12.88
CA ASP A 82 7.15 -13.30 -13.00
C ASP A 82 6.19 -13.62 -11.84
N GLU A 83 6.40 -12.95 -10.69
CA GLU A 83 5.56 -13.06 -9.50
C GLU A 83 5.56 -11.72 -8.75
N LEU A 84 4.37 -11.25 -8.37
CA LEU A 84 4.16 -10.05 -7.56
C LEU A 84 3.55 -10.42 -6.21
N MET A 85 4.27 -10.13 -5.12
CA MET A 85 3.76 -10.24 -3.76
C MET A 85 3.11 -8.93 -3.31
N ILE A 86 1.90 -9.01 -2.74
CA ILE A 86 1.17 -7.83 -2.26
C ILE A 86 1.07 -7.86 -0.74
N GLY A 87 1.68 -6.85 -0.10
CA GLY A 87 1.52 -6.56 1.31
C GLY A 87 0.33 -5.65 1.56
N ALA A 88 -0.50 -5.97 2.56
CA ALA A 88 -1.55 -5.09 3.09
C ALA A 88 -1.24 -4.72 4.56
N PRO A 89 -0.29 -3.78 4.81
CA PRO A 89 0.23 -3.46 6.14
C PRO A 89 -0.71 -2.52 6.92
N LEU A 90 -1.91 -3.01 7.22
CA LEU A 90 -2.95 -2.25 7.89
C LEU A 90 -3.24 -2.78 9.28
N PHE A 91 -3.55 -1.88 10.22
CA PHE A 91 -3.99 -2.25 11.57
C PHE A 91 -5.34 -3.01 11.55
N SER A 92 -6.32 -2.48 10.81
CA SER A 92 -7.66 -3.08 10.74
C SER A 92 -7.67 -4.33 9.87
N GLN A 93 -8.04 -5.46 10.47
CA GLN A 93 -8.20 -6.72 9.73
C GLN A 93 -9.23 -6.61 8.62
N ALA A 94 -10.35 -5.90 8.86
CA ALA A 94 -11.38 -5.69 7.87
C ALA A 94 -10.84 -4.89 6.66
N ALA A 95 -10.05 -3.84 6.92
CA ALA A 95 -9.42 -3.06 5.87
C ALA A 95 -8.38 -3.87 5.07
N ARG A 96 -7.63 -4.76 5.73
CA ARG A 96 -6.72 -5.70 5.04
C ARG A 96 -7.47 -6.59 4.05
N ARG A 97 -8.59 -7.18 4.49
CA ARG A 97 -9.42 -8.03 3.62
C ARG A 97 -10.01 -7.23 2.47
N ALA A 98 -10.59 -6.06 2.75
CA ALA A 98 -11.15 -5.19 1.72
C ALA A 98 -10.10 -4.78 0.68
N THR A 99 -8.88 -4.43 1.13
CA THR A 99 -7.76 -4.12 0.24
C THR A 99 -7.40 -5.29 -0.66
N LEU A 100 -7.19 -6.49 -0.09
CA LEU A 100 -6.81 -7.67 -0.87
C LEU A 100 -7.91 -8.09 -1.86
N THR A 101 -9.17 -8.07 -1.44
CA THR A 101 -10.32 -8.37 -2.31
C THR A 101 -10.48 -7.31 -3.41
N GLY A 102 -10.35 -6.03 -3.09
CA GLY A 102 -10.46 -4.94 -4.06
C GLY A 102 -9.37 -5.02 -5.15
N ILE A 103 -8.13 -5.31 -4.76
CA ILE A 103 -7.02 -5.51 -5.71
C ILE A 103 -7.29 -6.74 -6.58
N ALA A 104 -7.67 -7.87 -5.98
CA ALA A 104 -7.94 -9.10 -6.73
C ALA A 104 -9.04 -8.87 -7.78
N GLN A 105 -10.16 -8.25 -7.38
CA GLN A 105 -11.26 -7.95 -8.29
C GLN A 105 -10.79 -7.08 -9.46
N LYS A 106 -10.12 -5.96 -9.18
CA LYS A 106 -9.69 -5.02 -10.23
C LYS A 106 -8.65 -5.61 -11.17
N LEU A 107 -7.68 -6.37 -10.66
CA LEU A 107 -6.65 -6.97 -11.51
C LEU A 107 -7.19 -8.13 -12.38
N ILE A 108 -8.12 -8.93 -11.86
CA ILE A 108 -8.79 -9.99 -12.63
C ILE A 108 -9.65 -9.37 -13.75
N ASP A 109 -10.40 -8.32 -13.43
CA ASP A 109 -11.25 -7.62 -14.41
C ASP A 109 -10.39 -6.99 -15.53
N HIS A 110 -9.23 -6.42 -15.18
CA HIS A 110 -8.29 -5.85 -16.16
C HIS A 110 -7.64 -6.89 -17.07
N GLN A 111 -7.33 -8.11 -16.58
CA GLN A 111 -6.80 -9.19 -17.43
C GLN A 111 -7.83 -9.74 -18.42
N SER A 112 -9.12 -9.62 -18.12
CA SER A 112 -10.20 -10.09 -19.00
C SER A 112 -10.39 -9.22 -20.25
N VAL A 113 -9.89 -7.97 -20.22
CA VAL A 113 -10.07 -7.00 -21.32
C VAL A 113 -8.91 -7.03 -22.33
N GLU A 114 -7.71 -7.46 -21.95
CA GLU A 114 -6.55 -7.53 -22.87
C GLU A 114 -6.51 -8.82 -23.74
N VAL A 115 -7.47 -9.75 -23.57
CA VAL A 115 -7.52 -11.06 -24.30
C VAL A 115 -8.68 -11.13 -25.32
N SER A 116 -9.32 -10.00 -25.66
CA SER A 116 -10.35 -9.92 -26.71
C SER A 116 -9.90 -9.01 -27.85
#